data_AF-A0A933ZSS5-F1
#
_entry.id   AF-A0A933ZSS5-F1
#
_cell.length_a   1.000
_cell.length_b   1.000
_cell.length_c   1.000
_cell.angle_alpha   90.00
_cell.angle_beta   90.00
_cell.angle_gamma   90.00
#
_symmetry.space_group_name_H-M   'P 1'
#
loop_
_entity.id
_entity.type
_entity.pdbx_description
1 polymer ?
#
loop_
_entity_poly.entity_id
_entity_poly.type
_entity_poly.pdbx_seq_one_letter_code
_entity_poly.pdbx_strand_id
1 'polypeptide(L)'
;MSLLPEDASYLEHVQAFFLAFRGDGVSLSPLDAELLASWQARGVPYPVICRGIRKAAETALYQGGQDARLRTLRSCRAAVEREYRRWEGAPIAPQGEGSKGTGPKDAQAGEAPEAPDAASFATKRLKKARSQLRKAIVEAGSPSAQQAIEAAARTVAMEVDDPRQVSMLIARADDAMALIYLRRLAPELRRELMRQARFHAGPRPVGSSRRARKDALRAHRVALARSHGQLPALA
;
A
#
# COMPACT_ATOMS: atom_id res chain seq x y z
N MET A 1 -17.72 -8.29 19.47
CA MET A 1 -17.16 -9.65 19.35
C MET A 1 -16.74 -9.90 17.90
N SER A 2 -15.43 -10.08 17.69
CA SER A 2 -14.82 -10.53 16.42
C SER A 2 -15.30 -11.96 16.12
N LEU A 3 -15.53 -12.32 14.85
CA LEU A 3 -15.83 -13.72 14.47
C LEU A 3 -14.57 -14.51 14.09
N LEU A 4 -13.41 -13.85 14.11
CA LEU A 4 -12.13 -14.54 14.13
C LEU A 4 -11.55 -14.35 15.53
N PRO A 5 -11.14 -15.44 16.19
CA PRO A 5 -10.58 -15.37 17.53
C PRO A 5 -9.17 -14.71 17.47
N GLU A 6 -8.61 -14.28 18.60
CA GLU A 6 -7.35 -13.49 18.62
C GLU A 6 -6.14 -14.28 18.08
N ASP A 7 -6.29 -15.60 17.99
CA ASP A 7 -5.43 -16.65 17.45
C ASP A 7 -5.66 -16.95 15.96
N ALA A 8 -6.52 -16.19 15.27
CA ALA A 8 -6.76 -16.40 13.85
C ALA A 8 -5.45 -16.34 13.04
N SER A 9 -5.30 -17.30 12.12
CA SER A 9 -4.06 -17.52 11.41
C SER A 9 -3.72 -16.34 10.50
N TYR A 10 -2.43 -16.24 10.15
CA TYR A 10 -1.94 -15.30 9.15
C TYR A 10 -2.74 -15.35 7.84
N LEU A 11 -3.10 -16.56 7.40
CA LEU A 11 -3.85 -16.79 6.16
C LEU A 11 -5.25 -16.17 6.23
N GLU A 12 -5.96 -16.38 7.34
CA GLU A 12 -7.32 -15.85 7.54
C GLU A 12 -7.34 -14.32 7.56
N HIS A 13 -6.33 -13.70 8.17
CA HIS A 13 -6.18 -12.25 8.19
C HIS A 13 -6.01 -11.68 6.79
N VAL A 14 -5.12 -12.26 5.98
CA VAL A 14 -4.89 -11.80 4.60
C VAL A 14 -6.10 -12.09 3.71
N GLN A 15 -6.70 -13.28 3.80
CA GLN A 15 -7.91 -13.62 3.05
C GLN A 15 -9.03 -12.62 3.34
N ALA A 16 -9.31 -12.37 4.61
CA ALA A 16 -10.36 -11.43 5.00
C ALA A 16 -10.07 -10.00 4.50
N PHE A 17 -8.80 -9.59 4.49
CA PHE A 17 -8.39 -8.31 3.92
C PHE A 17 -8.59 -8.25 2.41
N PHE A 18 -8.16 -9.29 1.67
CA PHE A 18 -8.32 -9.37 0.22
C PHE A 18 -9.79 -9.38 -0.21
N LEU A 19 -10.62 -10.19 0.44
CA LEU A 19 -12.05 -10.30 0.13
C LEU A 19 -12.78 -8.96 0.32
N ALA A 20 -12.32 -8.12 1.25
CA ALA A 20 -12.88 -6.80 1.45
C ALA A 20 -12.58 -5.80 0.31
N PHE A 21 -11.54 -6.04 -0.50
CA PHE A 21 -11.28 -5.27 -1.73
C PHE A 21 -11.92 -5.88 -2.97
N ARG A 22 -12.04 -7.21 -3.00
CA ARG A 22 -12.72 -7.93 -4.08
C ARG A 22 -14.22 -7.66 -4.07
N GLY A 23 -14.82 -7.53 -2.88
CA GLY A 23 -16.24 -7.20 -2.70
C GLY A 23 -17.21 -8.36 -2.94
N ASP A 24 -16.70 -9.53 -3.34
CA ASP A 24 -17.44 -10.78 -3.49
C ASP A 24 -16.58 -12.01 -3.13
N GLY A 25 -17.24 -13.15 -2.94
CA GLY A 25 -16.59 -14.43 -2.62
C GLY A 25 -16.58 -14.80 -1.13
N VAL A 26 -16.55 -16.10 -0.87
CA VAL A 26 -16.55 -16.70 0.48
C VAL A 26 -15.14 -17.14 0.88
N SER A 27 -14.30 -17.51 -0.09
CA SER A 27 -12.94 -18.03 0.13
C SER A 27 -11.99 -17.70 -1.02
N LEU A 28 -10.69 -17.86 -0.78
CA LEU A 28 -9.66 -17.82 -1.82
C LEU A 28 -9.75 -19.05 -2.73
N SER A 29 -9.38 -18.90 -4.00
CA SER A 29 -9.16 -20.06 -4.88
C SER A 29 -7.99 -20.90 -4.35
N PRO A 30 -7.93 -22.22 -4.61
CA PRO A 30 -6.80 -23.06 -4.18
C PRO A 30 -5.43 -22.49 -4.58
N LEU A 31 -5.32 -22.00 -5.83
CA LEU A 31 -4.13 -21.33 -6.34
C LEU A 31 -3.79 -20.01 -5.62
N ASP A 32 -4.79 -19.27 -5.14
CA ASP A 32 -4.55 -18.08 -4.33
C ASP A 32 -4.15 -18.44 -2.89
N ALA A 33 -4.68 -19.54 -2.34
CA ALA A 33 -4.28 -20.06 -1.04
C ALA A 33 -2.82 -20.58 -1.05
N GLU A 34 -2.41 -21.29 -2.10
CA GLU A 34 -1.03 -21.72 -2.32
C GLU A 34 -0.06 -20.53 -2.42
N LEU A 35 -0.43 -19.48 -3.19
CA LEU A 35 0.35 -18.26 -3.26
C LEU A 35 0.52 -17.63 -1.86
N LEU A 36 -0.56 -17.56 -1.10
CA LEU A 36 -0.53 -16.98 0.24
C LEU A 36 0.31 -17.81 1.21
N ALA A 37 0.23 -19.14 1.15
CA ALA A 37 1.07 -20.04 1.91
C ALA A 37 2.56 -19.86 1.54
N SER A 38 2.88 -19.63 0.26
CA SER A 38 4.25 -19.35 -0.17
C SER A 38 4.81 -18.05 0.43
N TRP A 39 3.97 -17.02 0.60
CA TRP A 39 4.36 -15.79 1.27
C TRP A 39 4.55 -15.98 2.77
N GLN A 40 3.69 -16.77 3.43
CA GLN A 40 3.86 -17.10 4.83
C GLN A 40 5.16 -17.87 5.09
N ALA A 41 5.46 -18.88 4.26
CA ALA A 41 6.68 -19.68 4.37
C ALA A 41 7.96 -18.84 4.18
N ARG A 42 7.89 -17.80 3.34
CA ARG A 42 8.96 -16.82 3.13
C ARG A 42 9.05 -15.76 4.24
N GLY A 43 8.13 -15.74 5.20
CA GLY A 43 8.11 -14.74 6.27
C GLY A 43 7.68 -13.34 5.81
N VAL A 44 6.91 -13.23 4.72
CA VAL A 44 6.37 -11.94 4.26
C VAL A 44 5.45 -11.38 5.36
N PRO A 45 5.67 -10.15 5.87
CA PRO A 45 4.81 -9.61 6.91
C PRO A 45 3.40 -9.28 6.41
N TYR A 46 2.38 -9.52 7.25
CA TYR A 46 0.99 -9.15 6.95
C TYR A 46 0.83 -7.68 6.45
N PRO A 47 1.43 -6.66 7.09
CA PRO A 47 1.31 -5.28 6.63
C PRO A 47 1.86 -5.04 5.22
N VAL A 48 2.89 -5.78 4.82
CA VAL A 48 3.50 -5.71 3.48
C VAL A 48 2.54 -6.22 2.42
N ILE A 49 1.90 -7.37 2.69
CA ILE A 49 0.86 -7.92 1.80
C ILE A 49 -0.31 -6.96 1.67
N CYS A 50 -0.84 -6.47 2.79
CA CYS A 50 -1.96 -5.53 2.79
C CYS A 50 -1.65 -4.28 1.97
N ARG A 51 -0.43 -3.77 2.04
CA ARG A 51 0.00 -2.63 1.24
C ARG A 51 0.10 -2.98 -0.25
N GLY A 52 0.63 -4.15 -0.60
CA GLY A 52 0.68 -4.63 -1.98
C GLY A 52 -0.72 -4.80 -2.58
N ILE A 53 -1.64 -5.43 -1.85
CA ILE A 53 -3.06 -5.56 -2.25
C ILE A 53 -3.71 -4.18 -2.42
N ARG A 54 -3.50 -3.25 -1.47
CA ARG A 54 -4.01 -1.88 -1.57
C ARG A 54 -3.51 -1.19 -2.84
N LYS A 55 -2.21 -1.25 -3.12
CA LYS A 55 -1.63 -0.65 -4.33
C LYS A 55 -2.19 -1.26 -5.60
N ALA A 56 -2.37 -2.59 -5.64
CA ALA A 56 -2.99 -3.26 -6.77
C ALA A 56 -4.45 -2.81 -6.97
N ALA A 57 -5.21 -2.65 -5.88
CA ALA A 57 -6.59 -2.16 -5.94
C ALA A 57 -6.66 -0.70 -6.41
N GLU A 58 -5.79 0.17 -5.90
CA GLU A 58 -5.67 1.56 -6.35
C GLU A 58 -5.38 1.61 -7.86
N THR A 59 -4.38 0.84 -8.34
CA THR A 59 -4.06 0.76 -9.77
C THR A 59 -5.25 0.23 -10.60
N ALA A 60 -5.95 -0.79 -10.12
CA ALA A 60 -7.13 -1.31 -10.81
C ALA A 60 -8.22 -0.24 -10.96
N LEU A 61 -8.51 0.52 -9.89
CA LEU A 61 -9.47 1.63 -9.92
C LEU A 61 -9.06 2.72 -10.92
N TYR A 62 -7.76 3.05 -11.00
CA TYR A 62 -7.25 4.01 -11.99
C TYR A 62 -7.37 3.51 -13.43
N GLN A 63 -7.17 2.22 -13.68
CA GLN A 63 -7.14 1.64 -15.04
C GLN A 63 -8.52 1.22 -15.58
N GLY A 64 -9.43 0.77 -14.72
CA GLY A 64 -10.71 0.19 -15.13
C GLY A 64 -11.95 0.94 -14.64
N GLY A 65 -11.81 2.14 -14.06
CA GLY A 65 -12.92 2.95 -13.58
C GLY A 65 -13.58 2.42 -12.31
N GLN A 66 -14.82 2.87 -12.04
CA GLN A 66 -15.51 2.64 -10.76
C GLN A 66 -15.88 1.16 -10.49
N ASP A 67 -15.97 0.33 -11.53
CA ASP A 67 -16.28 -1.10 -11.42
C ASP A 67 -15.04 -2.01 -11.38
N ALA A 68 -13.84 -1.44 -11.45
CA ALA A 68 -12.62 -2.22 -11.39
C ALA A 68 -12.38 -2.76 -9.97
N ARG A 69 -12.56 -4.07 -9.81
CA ARG A 69 -12.31 -4.79 -8.56
C ARG A 69 -11.17 -5.79 -8.71
N LEU A 70 -10.52 -6.11 -7.59
CA LEU A 70 -9.54 -7.18 -7.56
C LEU A 70 -10.22 -8.53 -7.78
N ARG A 71 -9.89 -9.22 -8.88
CA ARG A 71 -10.48 -10.53 -9.19
C ARG A 71 -9.78 -11.69 -8.47
N THR A 72 -8.46 -11.65 -8.37
CA THR A 72 -7.64 -12.75 -7.82
C THR A 72 -6.51 -12.20 -6.96
N LEU A 73 -6.05 -13.00 -5.99
CA LEU A 73 -4.89 -12.61 -5.18
C LEU A 73 -3.61 -12.63 -6.04
N ARG A 74 -3.55 -13.53 -7.03
CA ARG A 74 -2.46 -13.59 -8.03
C ARG A 74 -2.24 -12.26 -8.77
N SER A 75 -3.28 -11.47 -9.06
CA SER A 75 -3.09 -10.16 -9.71
C SER A 75 -2.35 -9.16 -8.82
N CYS A 76 -2.40 -9.35 -7.49
CA CYS A 76 -1.69 -8.53 -6.52
C CYS A 76 -0.20 -8.93 -6.37
N ARG A 77 0.21 -10.07 -6.94
CA ARG A 77 1.53 -10.67 -6.67
C ARG A 77 2.68 -9.71 -6.94
N ALA A 78 2.69 -9.06 -8.10
CA ALA A 78 3.74 -8.12 -8.45
C ALA A 78 3.83 -6.92 -7.49
N ALA A 79 2.68 -6.43 -7.00
CA ALA A 79 2.66 -5.33 -6.03
C ALA A 79 3.15 -5.77 -4.65
N VAL A 80 2.76 -6.96 -4.18
CA VAL A 80 3.22 -7.53 -2.91
C VAL A 80 4.72 -7.80 -2.94
N GLU A 81 5.25 -8.43 -3.99
CA GLU A 81 6.69 -8.71 -4.11
C GLU A 81 7.53 -7.42 -4.12
N ARG A 82 7.04 -6.35 -4.76
CA ARG A 82 7.72 -5.04 -4.70
C ARG A 82 7.75 -4.47 -3.30
N GLU A 83 6.64 -4.56 -2.56
CA GLU A 83 6.62 -4.11 -1.16
C GLU A 83 7.50 -4.98 -0.26
N TYR A 84 7.59 -6.27 -0.54
CA TYR A 84 8.43 -7.18 0.22
C TYR A 84 9.91 -6.89 0.01
N ARG A 85 10.37 -6.71 -1.24
CA ARG A 85 11.75 -6.28 -1.52
C ARG A 85 12.09 -4.96 -0.84
N ARG A 86 11.16 -3.99 -0.89
CA ARG A 86 11.29 -2.71 -0.17
C ARG A 86 11.44 -2.88 1.34
N TRP A 87 10.75 -3.86 1.91
CA TRP A 87 10.79 -4.15 3.33
C TRP A 87 12.07 -4.88 3.74
N GLU A 88 12.58 -5.78 2.89
CA GLU A 88 13.88 -6.45 3.09
C GLU A 88 15.07 -5.51 2.86
N GLY A 89 14.86 -4.35 2.22
CA GLY A 89 15.93 -3.42 1.86
C GLY A 89 16.59 -3.71 0.52
N ALA A 90 16.03 -4.63 -0.28
CA ALA A 90 16.52 -4.94 -1.61
C ALA A 90 16.20 -3.80 -2.60
N PRO A 91 17.17 -3.40 -3.45
CA PRO A 91 16.95 -2.37 -4.47
C PRO A 91 15.89 -2.84 -5.48
N ILE A 92 14.97 -1.94 -5.83
CA ILE A 92 14.07 -2.15 -6.98
C ILE A 92 14.68 -1.45 -8.19
N ALA A 93 14.98 -2.21 -9.24
CA ALA A 93 15.26 -1.63 -10.55
C ALA A 93 14.03 -0.81 -11.01
N PRO A 94 14.21 0.44 -11.46
CA PRO A 94 13.11 1.22 -12.01
C PRO A 94 12.60 0.53 -13.28
N GLN A 95 11.37 0.01 -13.26
CA GLN A 95 10.69 -0.34 -14.50
C GLN A 95 10.23 0.97 -15.14
N GLY A 96 10.92 1.36 -16.21
CA GLY A 96 10.46 2.39 -17.12
C GLY A 96 9.18 1.96 -17.80
N GLU A 97 8.22 2.88 -17.85
CA GLU A 97 7.16 2.87 -18.85
C GLU A 97 7.82 2.88 -20.24
N GLY A 98 7.51 1.87 -21.07
CA GLY A 98 7.76 1.85 -22.51
C GLY A 98 9.19 2.15 -22.98
N SER A 99 10.05 1.14 -23.06
CA SER A 99 11.20 1.20 -23.98
C SER A 99 11.17 0.00 -24.91
N LYS A 100 11.00 0.30 -26.20
CA LYS A 100 11.02 -0.63 -27.31
C LYS A 100 12.36 -1.37 -27.33
N GLY A 101 12.29 -2.67 -27.60
CA GLY A 101 13.46 -3.53 -27.73
C GLY A 101 14.49 -2.98 -28.71
N THR A 102 15.72 -2.90 -28.24
CA THR A 102 16.91 -3.06 -29.08
C THR A 102 17.70 -4.22 -28.48
N GLY A 103 18.06 -5.17 -29.34
CA GLY A 103 18.65 -6.45 -28.98
C GLY A 103 20.04 -6.35 -28.34
N PRO A 104 20.58 -7.50 -27.92
CA PRO A 104 21.68 -7.59 -26.98
C PRO A 104 23.02 -7.35 -27.68
N LYS A 105 23.84 -6.46 -27.11
CA LYS A 105 25.28 -6.44 -27.35
C LYS A 105 26.03 -6.69 -26.05
N ASP A 106 26.74 -7.82 -26.08
CA ASP A 106 28.02 -8.11 -25.46
C ASP A 106 28.08 -8.10 -23.93
N ALA A 107 27.97 -9.32 -23.41
CA ALA A 107 28.37 -9.71 -22.07
C ALA A 107 29.89 -9.52 -21.91
N GLN A 108 30.29 -8.42 -21.28
CA GLN A 108 31.54 -8.37 -20.53
C GLN A 108 31.26 -8.72 -19.08
N ALA A 109 31.90 -9.81 -18.63
CA ALA A 109 31.98 -10.23 -17.25
C ALA A 109 32.73 -9.16 -16.44
N GLY A 110 32.02 -8.12 -16.03
CA GLY A 110 32.39 -7.24 -14.93
C GLY A 110 31.76 -7.78 -13.65
N GLU A 111 32.54 -7.79 -12.57
CA GLU A 111 32.13 -8.10 -11.21
C GLU A 111 30.70 -7.66 -10.93
N ALA A 112 29.87 -8.60 -10.43
CA ALA A 112 28.52 -8.29 -10.01
C ALA A 112 28.60 -7.13 -9.00
N PRO A 113 27.98 -5.97 -9.25
CA PRO A 113 28.03 -4.86 -8.32
C PRO A 113 27.49 -5.36 -6.99
N GLU A 114 28.30 -5.24 -5.94
CA GLU A 114 27.93 -5.59 -4.57
C GLU A 114 26.52 -5.07 -4.31
N ALA A 115 25.63 -5.97 -3.88
CA ALA A 115 24.24 -5.63 -3.63
C ALA A 115 24.24 -4.39 -2.71
N PRO A 116 23.58 -3.28 -3.11
CA PRO A 116 23.65 -2.04 -2.35
C PRO A 116 23.19 -2.30 -0.92
N ASP A 117 24.00 -1.84 0.04
CA ASP A 117 23.73 -1.95 1.47
C ASP A 117 22.28 -1.57 1.79
N ALA A 118 21.59 -2.43 2.53
CA ALA A 118 20.20 -2.24 2.92
C ALA A 118 19.99 -0.89 3.63
N ALA A 119 20.97 -0.43 4.42
CA ALA A 119 20.94 0.90 5.04
C ALA A 119 21.00 2.03 4.00
N SER A 120 21.82 1.88 2.94
CA SER A 120 21.85 2.79 1.80
C SER A 120 20.50 2.84 1.07
N PHE A 121 19.79 1.72 0.98
CA PHE A 121 18.44 1.69 0.43
C PHE A 121 17.41 2.41 1.33
N ALA A 122 17.43 2.15 2.63
CA ALA A 122 16.54 2.75 3.61
C ALA A 122 16.65 4.29 3.60
N THR A 123 17.89 4.81 3.63
CA THR A 123 18.18 6.25 3.56
C THR A 123 17.74 6.87 2.23
N LYS A 124 18.01 6.22 1.09
CA LYS A 124 17.52 6.66 -0.24
C LYS A 124 16.01 6.76 -0.28
N ARG A 125 15.31 5.80 0.34
CA ARG A 125 13.84 5.77 0.39
C ARG A 125 13.27 6.89 1.27
N LEU A 126 13.82 7.10 2.46
CA LEU A 126 13.44 8.25 3.29
C LEU A 126 13.70 9.57 2.58
N LYS A 127 14.85 9.73 1.91
CA LYS A 127 15.16 10.91 1.11
C LYS A 127 14.14 11.14 0.02
N LYS A 128 13.73 10.09 -0.70
CA LYS A 128 12.69 10.15 -1.73
C LYS A 128 11.33 10.55 -1.14
N ALA A 129 10.90 9.93 -0.04
CA ALA A 129 9.65 10.28 0.63
C ALA A 129 9.62 11.74 1.10
N ARG A 130 10.73 12.22 1.70
CA ARG A 130 10.90 13.62 2.11
C ARG A 130 10.83 14.58 0.91
N SER A 131 11.48 14.23 -0.20
CA SER A 131 11.42 15.03 -1.44
C SER A 131 10.00 15.10 -2.02
N GLN A 132 9.29 13.97 -2.08
CA GLN A 132 7.90 13.91 -2.52
C GLN A 132 6.99 14.80 -1.66
N LEU A 133 7.14 14.76 -0.33
CA LEU A 133 6.36 15.60 0.58
C LEU A 133 6.69 17.08 0.41
N ARG A 134 7.97 17.45 0.29
CA ARG A 134 8.37 18.85 0.03
C ARG A 134 7.75 19.39 -1.24
N LYS A 135 7.80 18.61 -2.33
CA LYS A 135 7.16 18.98 -3.60
C LYS A 135 5.64 19.13 -3.43
N ALA A 136 5.01 18.16 -2.78
CA ALA A 136 3.56 18.17 -2.54
C ALA A 136 3.09 19.32 -1.64
N ILE A 137 3.90 19.83 -0.71
CA ILE A 137 3.58 21.02 0.09
C ILE A 137 3.43 22.25 -0.82
N VAL A 138 4.33 22.41 -1.79
CA VAL A 138 4.29 23.54 -2.74
C VAL A 138 3.11 23.42 -3.70
N GLU A 139 2.80 22.19 -4.13
CA GLU A 139 1.72 21.90 -5.09
C GLU A 139 0.33 21.73 -4.42
N ALA A 140 0.24 21.87 -3.09
CA ALA A 140 -0.99 21.60 -2.37
C ALA A 140 -2.11 22.60 -2.75
N GLY A 141 -3.16 22.11 -3.42
CA GLY A 141 -4.29 22.93 -3.85
C GLY A 141 -5.26 23.35 -2.73
N SER A 142 -5.01 22.97 -1.46
CA SER A 142 -5.87 23.39 -0.34
C SER A 142 -5.11 23.45 1.01
N PRO A 143 -5.52 24.33 1.94
CA PRO A 143 -4.93 24.39 3.29
C PRO A 143 -5.02 23.07 4.06
N SER A 144 -6.14 22.34 3.90
CA SER A 144 -6.34 21.03 4.53
C SER A 144 -5.38 19.98 4.00
N ALA A 145 -5.09 19.99 2.70
CA ALA A 145 -4.08 19.12 2.09
C ALA A 145 -2.68 19.48 2.58
N GLN A 146 -2.32 20.76 2.55
CA GLN A 146 -1.01 21.24 2.99
C GLN A 146 -0.71 20.81 4.43
N GLN A 147 -1.63 21.04 5.37
CA GLN A 147 -1.45 20.67 6.78
C GLN A 147 -1.36 19.16 7.00
N ALA A 148 -2.06 18.37 6.19
CA ALA A 148 -1.95 16.91 6.22
C ALA A 148 -0.56 16.44 5.74
N ILE A 149 -0.04 17.03 4.67
CA ILE A 149 1.27 16.73 4.10
C ILE A 149 2.38 17.16 5.07
N GLU A 150 2.26 18.32 5.71
CA GLU A 150 3.20 18.79 6.74
C GLU A 150 3.26 17.86 7.96
N ALA A 151 2.11 17.33 8.39
CA ALA A 151 2.08 16.35 9.47
C ALA A 151 2.77 15.02 9.10
N ALA A 152 2.60 14.59 7.85
CA ALA A 152 3.33 13.44 7.31
C ALA A 152 4.84 13.72 7.24
N ALA A 153 5.23 14.93 6.83
CA ALA A 153 6.63 15.37 6.78
C ALA A 153 7.30 15.33 8.16
N ARG A 154 6.60 15.75 9.22
CA ARG A 154 7.09 15.59 10.60
C ARG A 154 7.30 14.14 10.99
N THR A 155 6.43 13.24 10.54
CA THR A 155 6.57 11.80 10.83
C THR A 155 7.81 11.21 10.17
N VAL A 156 8.06 11.51 8.89
CA VAL A 156 9.23 10.98 8.16
C VAL A 156 10.54 11.74 8.43
N ALA A 157 10.50 12.80 9.25
CA ALA A 157 11.68 13.52 9.68
C ALA A 157 12.54 12.73 10.69
N MET A 158 11.94 11.73 11.36
CA MET A 158 12.67 10.83 12.24
C MET A 158 13.81 10.13 11.49
N GLU A 159 14.98 10.03 12.12
CA GLU A 159 16.13 9.30 11.59
C GLU A 159 16.00 7.82 11.95
N VAL A 160 16.06 6.98 10.92
CA VAL A 160 15.87 5.54 11.01
C VAL A 160 16.66 4.91 9.86
N ASP A 161 17.54 3.97 10.20
CA ASP A 161 18.42 3.34 9.21
C ASP A 161 18.00 1.90 8.87
N ASP A 162 17.16 1.27 9.70
CA ASP A 162 16.61 -0.06 9.43
C ASP A 162 15.51 0.00 8.33
N PRO A 163 15.66 -0.72 7.20
CA PRO A 163 14.67 -0.77 6.12
C PRO A 163 13.25 -1.11 6.56
N ARG A 164 13.12 -1.98 7.58
CA ARG A 164 11.81 -2.43 8.08
C ARG A 164 11.12 -1.30 8.83
N GLN A 165 11.85 -0.64 9.73
CA GLN A 165 11.36 0.54 10.44
C GLN A 165 11.06 1.70 9.47
N VAL A 166 11.90 1.94 8.45
CA VAL A 166 11.61 2.92 7.39
C VAL A 166 10.29 2.60 6.68
N SER A 167 10.08 1.33 6.31
CA SER A 167 8.84 0.89 5.67
C SER A 167 7.61 1.15 6.54
N MET A 168 7.71 0.88 7.85
CA MET A 168 6.66 1.16 8.83
C MET A 168 6.42 2.65 9.03
N LEU A 169 7.49 3.45 9.10
CA LEU A 169 7.42 4.90 9.27
C LEU A 169 6.70 5.56 8.10
N ILE A 170 7.04 5.17 6.87
CA ILE A 170 6.37 5.65 5.65
C ILE A 170 4.90 5.25 5.64
N ALA A 171 4.57 4.02 6.07
CA ALA A 171 3.17 3.57 6.16
C ALA A 171 2.37 4.38 7.17
N ARG A 172 2.97 4.65 8.33
CA ARG A 172 2.38 5.49 9.36
C ARG A 172 2.15 6.92 8.86
N ALA A 173 3.12 7.48 8.13
CA ALA A 173 2.99 8.80 7.54
C ALA A 173 1.86 8.89 6.52
N ASP A 174 1.74 7.91 5.60
CA ASP A 174 0.63 7.81 4.64
C ASP A 174 -0.74 7.80 5.35
N ASP A 175 -0.89 6.92 6.35
CA ASP A 175 -2.17 6.78 7.04
C ASP A 175 -2.49 8.04 7.89
N ALA A 176 -1.49 8.66 8.51
CA ALA A 176 -1.66 9.89 9.28
C ALA A 176 -2.08 11.06 8.37
N MET A 177 -1.45 11.18 7.20
CA MET A 177 -1.77 12.19 6.18
C MET A 177 -3.25 12.11 5.81
N ALA A 178 -3.73 10.92 5.41
CA ALA A 178 -5.13 10.73 5.03
C ALA A 178 -6.11 11.03 6.19
N LEU A 179 -5.79 10.61 7.41
CA LEU A 179 -6.65 10.86 8.57
C LEU A 179 -6.75 12.34 8.93
N ILE A 180 -5.63 13.07 8.87
CA ILE A 180 -5.60 14.51 9.15
C ILE A 180 -6.36 15.26 8.07
N TYR A 181 -6.14 14.92 6.80
CA TYR A 181 -6.88 15.51 5.68
C TYR A 181 -8.39 15.36 5.88
N LEU A 182 -8.85 14.13 6.10
CA LEU A 182 -10.27 13.84 6.31
C LEU A 182 -10.87 14.57 7.51
N ARG A 183 -10.10 14.77 8.59
CA ARG A 183 -10.59 15.49 9.78
C ARG A 183 -10.81 16.98 9.51
N ARG A 184 -10.04 17.58 8.60
CA ARG A 184 -10.10 19.00 8.25
C ARG A 184 -11.05 19.32 7.10
N LEU A 185 -11.62 18.31 6.45
CA LEU A 185 -12.69 18.52 5.46
C LEU A 185 -13.98 19.00 6.13
N ALA A 186 -14.78 19.74 5.36
CA ALA A 186 -16.15 20.08 5.73
C ALA A 186 -16.95 18.81 6.11
N PRO A 187 -17.84 18.88 7.11
CA PRO A 187 -18.57 17.71 7.59
C PRO A 187 -19.35 16.96 6.50
N GLU A 188 -19.84 17.65 5.48
CA GLU A 188 -20.61 17.14 4.34
C GLU A 188 -19.71 16.28 3.44
N LEU A 189 -18.59 16.85 2.97
CA LEU A 189 -17.61 16.15 2.15
C LEU A 189 -17.00 14.96 2.90
N ARG A 190 -16.70 15.13 4.18
CA ARG A 190 -16.20 14.03 5.02
C ARG A 190 -17.22 12.89 5.10
N ARG A 191 -18.51 13.20 5.32
CA ARG A 191 -19.58 12.19 5.35
C ARG A 191 -19.70 11.48 4.01
N GLU A 192 -19.61 12.21 2.90
CA GLU A 192 -19.65 11.65 1.56
C GLU A 192 -18.51 10.66 1.30
N LEU A 193 -17.27 11.08 1.54
CA LEU A 193 -16.11 10.18 1.38
C LEU A 193 -16.19 8.95 2.31
N MET A 194 -16.75 9.09 3.52
CA MET A 194 -16.96 7.94 4.41
C MET A 194 -18.06 7.00 3.91
N ARG A 195 -19.11 7.51 3.25
CA ARG A 195 -20.12 6.68 2.59
C ARG A 195 -19.51 5.92 1.41
N GLN A 196 -18.77 6.61 0.53
CA GLN A 196 -18.06 5.99 -0.58
C GLN A 196 -17.07 4.93 -0.10
N ALA A 197 -16.28 5.21 0.95
CA ALA A 197 -15.36 4.24 1.52
C ALA A 197 -16.08 2.96 2.01
N ARG A 198 -17.25 3.11 2.64
CA ARG A 198 -18.07 1.98 3.10
C ARG A 198 -18.69 1.23 1.94
N PHE A 199 -19.14 1.94 0.90
CA PHE A 199 -19.68 1.37 -0.32
C PHE A 199 -18.64 0.51 -1.03
N HIS A 200 -17.45 1.06 -1.31
CA HIS A 200 -16.37 0.31 -1.95
C HIS A 200 -15.88 -0.87 -1.12
N ALA A 201 -15.82 -0.71 0.19
CA ALA A 201 -15.44 -1.83 1.06
C ALA A 201 -16.54 -2.91 1.13
N GLY A 202 -17.77 -2.65 0.66
CA GLY A 202 -18.90 -3.57 0.69
C GLY A 202 -19.43 -3.87 2.10
N PRO A 203 -20.44 -4.75 2.26
CA PRO A 203 -20.79 -5.30 3.56
C PRO A 203 -19.63 -6.14 4.12
N ARG A 204 -19.63 -6.39 5.43
CA ARG A 204 -18.64 -7.31 6.02
C ARG A 204 -18.96 -8.74 5.55
N PRO A 205 -18.05 -9.45 4.85
CA PRO A 205 -18.30 -10.83 4.43
C PRO A 205 -18.54 -11.76 5.62
N VAL A 206 -19.39 -12.78 5.42
CA VAL A 206 -19.58 -13.86 6.40
C VAL A 206 -18.22 -14.56 6.61
N GLY A 207 -17.81 -14.76 7.87
CA GLY A 207 -16.49 -15.30 8.21
C GLY A 207 -15.34 -14.28 8.29
N SER A 208 -15.51 -13.03 7.85
CA SER A 208 -14.45 -12.01 7.96
C SER A 208 -14.34 -11.38 9.37
N SER A 209 -13.11 -11.14 9.84
CA SER A 209 -12.89 -10.48 11.14
C SER A 209 -13.31 -9.00 11.12
N ARG A 210 -13.64 -8.46 12.30
CA ARG A 210 -13.83 -7.01 12.46
C ARG A 210 -12.56 -6.23 12.14
N ARG A 211 -11.39 -6.81 12.42
CA ARG A 211 -10.07 -6.23 12.12
C ARG A 211 -9.85 -6.09 10.62
N ALA A 212 -10.05 -7.15 9.85
CA ALA A 212 -9.92 -7.13 8.40
C ALA A 212 -10.88 -6.11 7.77
N ARG A 213 -12.14 -6.07 8.26
CA ARG A 213 -13.11 -5.04 7.85
C ARG A 213 -12.61 -3.62 8.15
N LYS A 214 -12.05 -3.39 9.34
CA LYS A 214 -11.49 -2.09 9.75
C LYS A 214 -10.29 -1.71 8.89
N ASP A 215 -9.42 -2.67 8.58
CA ASP A 215 -8.23 -2.47 7.75
C ASP A 215 -8.61 -2.15 6.30
N ALA A 216 -9.61 -2.83 5.74
CA ALA A 216 -10.15 -2.52 4.41
C ALA A 216 -10.81 -1.15 4.36
N LEU A 217 -11.67 -0.83 5.35
CA LEU A 217 -12.26 0.51 5.47
C LEU A 217 -11.17 1.58 5.58
N ARG A 218 -10.14 1.34 6.39
CA ARG A 218 -8.99 2.26 6.51
C ARG A 218 -8.31 2.43 5.16
N ALA A 219 -8.12 1.36 4.41
CA ALA A 219 -7.48 1.42 3.11
C ALA A 219 -8.29 2.22 2.07
N HIS A 220 -9.61 1.96 1.94
CA HIS A 220 -10.47 2.75 1.05
C HIS A 220 -10.54 4.22 1.47
N ARG A 221 -10.57 4.51 2.77
CA ARG A 221 -10.50 5.90 3.28
C ARG A 221 -9.21 6.59 2.88
N VAL A 222 -8.08 5.90 2.96
CA VAL A 222 -6.78 6.45 2.55
C VAL A 222 -6.76 6.71 1.04
N ALA A 223 -7.23 5.76 0.23
CA ALA A 223 -7.29 5.89 -1.22
C ALA A 223 -8.19 7.06 -1.66
N LEU A 224 -9.39 7.18 -1.09
CA LEU A 224 -10.32 8.28 -1.38
C LEU A 224 -9.79 9.63 -0.90
N ALA A 225 -9.21 9.70 0.30
CA ALA A 225 -8.56 10.91 0.80
C ALA A 225 -7.43 11.36 -0.13
N ARG A 226 -6.64 10.41 -0.65
CA ARG A 226 -5.55 10.68 -1.58
C ARG A 226 -6.08 11.22 -2.91
N SER A 227 -7.05 10.55 -3.50
CA SER A 227 -7.67 10.96 -4.76
C SER A 227 -8.30 12.35 -4.65
N HIS A 228 -9.11 12.58 -3.61
CA HIS A 228 -9.81 13.85 -3.42
C HIS A 228 -8.86 15.00 -3.06
N GLY A 229 -7.87 14.75 -2.20
CA GLY A 229 -6.92 15.77 -1.74
C GLY A 229 -5.68 15.92 -2.61
N GLN A 230 -5.58 15.17 -3.71
CA GLN A 230 -4.37 15.05 -4.54
C GLN A 230 -3.11 14.79 -3.69
N LEU A 231 -3.25 14.00 -2.63
CA LEU A 231 -2.16 13.75 -1.68
C LEU A 231 -1.12 12.83 -2.33
N PRO A 232 0.18 12.96 -2.01
CA PRO A 232 1.19 12.06 -2.56
C PRO A 232 1.00 10.62 -2.07
N ALA A 233 1.42 9.64 -2.87
CA ALA A 233 1.61 8.27 -2.43
C ALA A 233 3.08 8.05 -2.07
N LEU A 234 3.39 7.86 -0.78
CA LEU A 234 4.76 7.71 -0.35
C LEU A 234 5.30 6.32 -0.75
N ALA A 235 6.46 6.31 -1.41
CA ALA A 235 7.06 5.10 -2.00
C ALA A 235 7.86 4.27 -0.99
#